data_AF-A0A956GTN2-F1
#
_entry.id   AF-A0A956GTN2-F1
#
_cell.length_a   1.000
_cell.length_b   1.000
_cell.length_c   1.000
_cell.angle_alpha   90.00
_cell.angle_beta   90.00
_cell.angle_gamma   90.00
#
_symmetry.space_group_name_H-M   'P 1'
#
loop_
_entity.id
_entity.type
_entity.pdbx_description
1 polymer ?
#
loop_
_entity_poly.entity_id
_entity_poly.type
_entity_poly.pdbx_seq_one_letter_code
_entity_poly.pdbx_strand_id
1 'polypeptide(L)'
;MPKVLVANNSELLRHLAAPSFRGLELDLIVVSSGDEALAQVQAQRPVLALLDAEMSGISGYEIARRIRDEGLGAKVVLVLGKRLSHDQMRKVADCGCDEVLIAPMSADELYDVAAIQLGRPRHGGERFHIELYAGPDASGERLDGNVTNLSVDGTRLVCKDALAEGAPLTLKIVPEAGPGGAVEPLIVRAKVVWAQPRDGRTVVGAEFLELDDAAREMLARLTQWEIVGDTSRIRVVLKGDFTEATSFDELLPSMVGRVDFDMAQVRYMNSLGVRAWCQFLKEAPIQGYEFHACSVPFVLQASMVEDVVGRGTVASFFAPYHCEACDHQEERLLQSATVLAAGLEPPVFTCPKCSGQLTFDDLPERYFAFLHQDD
;
A
#
# COMPACT_ATOMS: atom_id res chain seq x y z
N MET A 1 -1.77 21.79 -16.95
CA MET A 1 -1.37 20.38 -17.03
C MET A 1 -0.05 20.23 -16.30
N PRO A 2 0.07 19.36 -15.27
CA PRO A 2 1.34 19.08 -14.61
C PRO A 2 2.36 18.54 -15.62
N LYS A 3 3.55 19.16 -15.67
CA LYS A 3 4.66 18.68 -16.49
C LYS A 3 5.29 17.46 -15.84
N VAL A 4 5.29 16.35 -16.56
CA VAL A 4 5.87 15.08 -16.13
C VAL A 4 6.98 14.72 -17.09
N LEU A 5 8.20 14.61 -16.57
CA LEU A 5 9.33 14.10 -17.33
C LEU A 5 9.31 12.57 -17.30
N VAL A 6 9.48 11.93 -18.44
CA VAL A 6 9.37 10.47 -18.57
C VAL A 6 10.52 9.93 -19.42
N ALA A 7 11.20 8.90 -18.93
CA ALA A 7 12.17 8.16 -19.74
C ALA A 7 11.46 7.53 -20.95
N ASN A 8 12.18 7.43 -22.07
CA ASN A 8 11.68 6.80 -23.29
C ASN A 8 11.63 5.26 -23.17
N ASN A 9 10.76 4.81 -22.26
CA ASN A 9 10.48 3.43 -21.95
C ASN A 9 9.11 3.07 -22.53
N SER A 10 9.09 2.06 -23.40
CA SER A 10 7.88 1.63 -24.13
C SER A 10 6.73 1.22 -23.21
N GLU A 11 7.02 0.64 -22.05
CA GLU A 11 6.02 0.24 -21.06
C GLU A 11 5.41 1.46 -20.39
N LEU A 12 6.24 2.38 -19.85
CA LEU A 12 5.80 3.65 -19.27
C LEU A 12 4.92 4.43 -20.26
N LEU A 13 5.39 4.65 -21.48
CA LEU A 13 4.69 5.43 -22.49
C LEU A 13 3.36 4.79 -22.89
N ARG A 14 3.31 3.46 -23.02
CA ARG A 14 2.08 2.71 -23.30
C ARG A 14 1.06 2.87 -22.18
N HIS A 15 1.48 2.76 -20.91
CA HIS A 15 0.59 2.92 -19.77
C HIS A 15 0.10 4.37 -19.62
N LEU A 16 0.98 5.36 -19.75
CA LEU A 16 0.60 6.79 -19.69
C LEU A 16 -0.36 7.21 -20.81
N ALA A 17 -0.34 6.51 -21.96
CA ALA A 17 -1.29 6.72 -23.05
C ALA A 17 -2.65 6.05 -22.82
N ALA A 18 -2.79 5.20 -21.79
CA ALA A 18 -4.02 4.48 -21.53
C ALA A 18 -5.16 5.43 -21.10
N PRO A 19 -6.44 5.09 -21.38
CA PRO A 19 -7.59 5.94 -21.03
C PRO A 19 -7.66 6.31 -19.54
N SER A 20 -7.18 5.44 -18.65
CA SER A 20 -7.14 5.66 -17.20
C SER A 20 -6.35 6.91 -16.81
N PHE A 21 -5.28 7.25 -17.53
CA PHE A 21 -4.43 8.40 -17.26
C PHE A 21 -4.97 9.74 -17.78
N ARG A 22 -6.03 9.73 -18.59
CA ARG A 22 -6.63 10.96 -19.13
C ARG A 22 -7.08 11.91 -18.02
N GLY A 23 -7.55 11.37 -16.90
CA GLY A 23 -8.00 12.16 -15.74
C GLY A 23 -6.89 12.91 -15.01
N LEU A 24 -5.61 12.58 -15.23
CA LEU A 24 -4.47 13.28 -14.63
C LEU A 24 -4.01 14.50 -15.45
N GLU A 25 -4.47 14.62 -16.71
CA GLU A 25 -4.16 15.74 -17.61
C GLU A 25 -2.66 16.07 -17.67
N LEU A 26 -1.81 15.05 -17.88
CA LEU A 26 -0.35 15.17 -17.84
C LEU A 26 0.22 15.80 -19.13
N ASP A 27 1.19 16.70 -18.98
CA ASP A 27 2.01 17.22 -20.08
C ASP A 27 3.37 16.49 -20.06
N LEU A 28 3.58 15.57 -21.01
CA LEU A 28 4.73 14.64 -20.99
C LEU A 28 5.96 15.25 -21.68
N ILE A 29 7.08 15.25 -20.98
CA ILE A 29 8.41 15.56 -21.50
C ILE A 29 9.18 14.25 -21.63
N VAL A 30 9.23 13.68 -22.83
CA VAL A 30 9.92 12.41 -23.08
C VAL A 30 11.42 12.66 -23.28
N VAL A 31 12.26 11.92 -22.57
CA VAL A 31 13.73 12.02 -22.65
C VAL A 31 14.36 10.66 -22.94
N SER A 32 15.45 10.64 -23.71
CA SER A 32 16.12 9.40 -24.16
C SER A 32 17.46 9.12 -23.47
N SER A 33 17.99 10.08 -22.71
CA SER A 33 19.21 9.91 -21.91
C SER A 33 19.13 10.66 -20.59
N GLY A 34 20.01 10.31 -19.65
CA GLY A 34 20.05 10.99 -18.35
C GLY A 34 20.59 12.41 -18.41
N ASP A 35 21.50 12.70 -19.34
CA ASP A 35 21.99 14.06 -19.58
C ASP A 35 20.85 14.97 -20.08
N GLU A 36 20.03 14.46 -21.00
CA GLU A 36 18.83 15.15 -21.47
C GLU A 36 17.81 15.31 -20.33
N ALA A 37 17.60 14.25 -19.53
CA ALA A 37 16.72 14.28 -18.39
C ALA A 37 17.08 15.41 -17.41
N LEU A 38 18.35 15.49 -16.99
CA LEU A 38 18.80 16.52 -16.06
C LEU A 38 18.65 17.93 -16.64
N ALA A 39 19.03 18.12 -17.91
CA ALA A 39 18.86 19.41 -18.59
C ALA A 39 17.39 19.84 -18.65
N GLN A 40 16.47 18.92 -18.96
CA GLN A 40 15.04 19.19 -19.00
C GLN A 40 14.45 19.43 -17.61
N VAL A 41 14.91 18.72 -16.57
CA VAL A 41 14.49 18.99 -15.19
C VAL A 41 14.85 20.42 -14.78
N GLN A 42 16.07 20.87 -15.08
CA GLN A 42 16.53 22.21 -14.75
C GLN A 42 15.79 23.29 -15.56
N ALA A 43 15.55 23.05 -16.84
CA ALA A 43 14.94 24.01 -17.75
C ALA A 43 13.40 24.12 -17.59
N GLN A 44 12.72 22.99 -17.46
CA GLN A 44 11.26 22.93 -17.49
C GLN A 44 10.61 22.83 -16.10
N ARG A 45 11.40 22.48 -15.08
CA ARG A 45 10.94 22.28 -13.69
C ARG A 45 9.68 21.39 -13.63
N PRO A 46 9.75 20.13 -14.13
CA PRO A 46 8.64 19.20 -14.04
C PRO A 46 8.29 18.93 -12.57
N VAL A 47 7.02 18.61 -12.31
CA VAL A 47 6.57 18.29 -10.95
C VAL A 47 6.82 16.83 -10.58
N LEU A 48 6.97 15.97 -11.60
CA LEU A 48 7.22 14.53 -11.47
C LEU A 48 8.18 14.08 -12.56
N ALA A 49 9.13 13.22 -12.20
CA ALA A 49 10.05 12.54 -13.10
C ALA A 49 9.89 11.01 -12.94
N LEU A 50 9.46 10.35 -14.01
CA LEU A 50 9.34 8.89 -14.12
C LEU A 50 10.55 8.40 -14.91
N LEU A 51 11.59 7.95 -14.22
CA LEU A 51 12.90 7.68 -14.83
C LEU A 51 13.23 6.20 -14.76
N ASP A 52 13.78 5.64 -15.84
CA ASP A 52 14.51 4.38 -15.71
C ASP A 52 15.71 4.60 -14.78
N ALA A 53 15.98 3.65 -13.90
CA ALA A 53 17.12 3.76 -13.00
C ALA A 53 18.47 3.61 -13.75
N GLU A 54 18.48 2.76 -14.77
CA GLU A 54 19.61 2.56 -15.69
C GLU A 54 19.31 3.27 -17.01
N MET A 55 19.99 4.39 -17.26
CA MET A 55 19.87 5.17 -18.49
C MET A 55 21.24 5.38 -19.11
N SER A 56 21.28 5.66 -20.41
CA SER A 56 22.52 6.12 -21.04
C SER A 56 22.93 7.49 -20.49
N GLY A 57 24.23 7.68 -20.25
CA GLY A 57 24.75 8.90 -19.64
C GLY A 57 24.61 8.89 -18.12
N ILE A 58 23.97 9.94 -17.58
CA ILE A 58 23.66 10.02 -16.15
C ILE A 58 22.60 8.97 -15.78
N SER A 59 22.78 8.25 -14.67
CA SER A 59 21.78 7.27 -14.21
C SER A 59 20.58 7.94 -13.54
N GLY A 60 19.44 7.25 -13.50
CA GLY A 60 18.26 7.72 -12.77
C GLY A 60 18.54 7.98 -11.28
N TYR A 61 19.39 7.15 -10.66
CA TYR A 61 19.85 7.34 -9.28
C TYR A 61 20.58 8.67 -9.08
N GLU A 62 21.49 9.02 -9.98
CA GLU A 62 22.25 10.27 -9.90
C GLU A 62 21.36 11.48 -10.18
N ILE A 63 20.39 11.35 -11.10
CA ILE A 63 19.39 12.39 -11.35
C ILE A 63 18.53 12.62 -10.11
N ALA A 64 18.03 11.56 -9.47
CA ALA A 64 17.25 11.66 -8.23
C ALA A 64 18.04 12.38 -7.12
N ARG A 65 19.32 12.00 -6.95
CA ARG A 65 20.24 12.62 -6.00
C ARG A 65 20.39 14.12 -6.27
N ARG A 66 20.63 14.52 -7.52
CA ARG A 66 20.77 15.93 -7.90
C ARG A 66 19.49 16.73 -7.72
N ILE A 67 18.33 16.14 -8.07
CA ILE A 67 17.04 16.78 -7.86
C ILE A 67 16.82 17.12 -6.39
N ARG A 68 17.16 16.19 -5.50
CA ARG A 68 17.09 16.39 -4.06
C ARG A 68 18.11 17.42 -3.57
N ASP A 69 19.39 17.23 -3.89
CA ASP A 69 20.50 18.01 -3.33
C ASP A 69 20.52 19.46 -3.86
N GLU A 70 20.10 19.68 -5.11
CA GLU A 70 19.96 21.02 -5.71
C GLU A 70 18.58 21.66 -5.48
N GLY A 71 17.65 20.95 -4.82
CA GLY A 71 16.29 21.44 -4.56
C GLY A 71 15.51 21.73 -5.84
N LEU A 72 15.59 20.85 -6.84
CA LEU A 72 14.96 21.07 -8.14
C LEU A 72 13.43 20.95 -8.13
N GLY A 73 12.88 20.32 -7.09
CA GLY A 73 11.45 20.33 -6.75
C GLY A 73 10.59 19.28 -7.45
N ALA A 74 11.18 18.48 -8.35
CA ALA A 74 10.48 17.35 -8.96
C ALA A 74 10.40 16.17 -7.98
N LYS A 75 9.25 15.51 -7.93
CA LYS A 75 9.13 14.17 -7.36
C LYS A 75 9.78 13.16 -8.30
N VAL A 76 10.49 12.17 -7.77
CA VAL A 76 11.22 11.20 -8.60
C VAL A 76 10.74 9.78 -8.32
N VAL A 77 10.23 9.14 -9.35
CA VAL A 77 9.89 7.71 -9.35
C VAL A 77 10.90 7.00 -10.22
N LEU A 78 11.64 6.06 -9.64
CA LEU A 78 12.56 5.22 -10.39
C LEU A 78 11.86 3.95 -10.84
N VAL A 79 11.99 3.63 -12.12
CA VAL A 79 11.61 2.34 -12.69
C VAL A 79 12.84 1.45 -12.72
N LEU A 80 12.76 0.30 -12.07
CA LEU A 80 13.83 -0.67 -12.03
C LEU A 80 13.37 -2.00 -12.62
N GLY A 81 14.30 -2.77 -13.15
CA GLY A 81 14.00 -4.12 -13.58
C GLY A 81 13.64 -5.05 -12.42
N LYS A 82 12.93 -6.12 -12.75
CA LYS A 82 12.64 -7.29 -11.90
C LYS A 82 13.86 -7.99 -11.28
N ARG A 83 15.10 -7.50 -11.46
CA ARG A 83 16.32 -8.10 -10.90
C ARG A 83 17.21 -6.99 -10.38
N LEU A 84 17.21 -6.80 -9.06
CA LEU A 84 18.00 -5.77 -8.39
C LEU A 84 19.25 -6.41 -7.77
N SER A 85 20.43 -5.88 -8.09
CA SER A 85 21.64 -6.23 -7.36
C SER A 85 21.72 -5.51 -6.01
N HIS A 86 22.52 -6.03 -5.07
CA HIS A 86 22.82 -5.34 -3.81
C HIS A 86 23.30 -3.90 -4.00
N ASP A 87 24.08 -3.65 -5.06
CA ASP A 87 24.55 -2.31 -5.41
C ASP A 87 23.39 -1.40 -5.85
N GLN A 88 22.44 -1.92 -6.63
CA GLN A 88 21.25 -1.17 -7.01
C GLN A 88 20.35 -0.83 -5.82
N MET A 89 20.16 -1.76 -4.88
CA MET A 89 19.38 -1.48 -3.67
C MET A 89 20.01 -0.39 -2.81
N ARG A 90 21.34 -0.42 -2.62
CA ARG A 90 22.08 0.66 -1.95
C ARG A 90 21.90 1.99 -2.68
N LYS A 91 22.00 1.97 -4.02
CA LYS A 91 21.78 3.18 -4.83
C LYS A 91 20.37 3.74 -4.69
N VAL A 92 19.33 2.89 -4.66
CA VAL A 92 17.95 3.31 -4.39
C VAL A 92 17.86 3.99 -3.03
N ALA A 93 18.38 3.34 -1.97
CA ALA A 93 18.34 3.88 -0.62
C ALA A 93 19.04 5.25 -0.51
N ASP A 94 20.16 5.42 -1.21
CA ASP A 94 20.98 6.64 -1.11
C ASP A 94 20.52 7.77 -2.06
N CYS A 95 19.83 7.45 -3.16
CA CYS A 95 19.51 8.42 -4.20
C CYS A 95 18.40 9.40 -3.80
N GLY A 96 17.55 9.01 -2.83
CA GLY A 96 16.45 9.85 -2.36
C GLY A 96 15.34 10.05 -3.38
N CYS A 97 15.09 9.05 -4.24
CA CYS A 97 13.84 8.99 -4.99
C CYS A 97 12.64 8.92 -4.05
N ASP A 98 11.50 9.43 -4.49
CA ASP A 98 10.25 9.42 -3.73
C ASP A 98 9.56 8.05 -3.79
N GLU A 99 9.71 7.32 -4.90
CA GLU A 99 9.15 5.99 -5.06
C GLU A 99 9.94 5.13 -6.06
N VAL A 100 9.76 3.81 -5.94
CA VAL A 100 10.26 2.81 -6.87
C VAL A 100 9.10 2.04 -7.50
N LEU A 101 9.15 1.88 -8.82
CA LEU A 101 8.34 0.92 -9.56
C LEU A 101 9.23 -0.19 -10.10
N ILE A 102 8.75 -1.43 -9.99
CA ILE A 102 9.44 -2.61 -10.54
C ILE A 102 8.77 -2.98 -11.85
N ALA A 103 9.53 -3.01 -12.94
CA ALA A 103 9.07 -3.47 -14.23
C ALA A 103 9.16 -5.01 -14.32
N PRO A 104 8.16 -5.68 -14.94
CA PRO A 104 6.95 -5.11 -15.54
C PRO A 104 5.95 -4.63 -14.48
N MET A 105 5.27 -3.52 -14.75
CA MET A 105 4.22 -2.96 -13.89
C MET A 105 2.90 -2.81 -14.65
N SER A 106 1.80 -2.87 -13.92
CA SER A 106 0.47 -2.63 -14.46
C SER A 106 0.20 -1.13 -14.68
N ALA A 107 -0.80 -0.82 -15.51
CA ALA A 107 -1.27 0.54 -15.71
C ALA A 107 -1.80 1.17 -14.41
N ASP A 108 -2.42 0.36 -13.56
CA ASP A 108 -3.01 0.80 -12.30
C ASP A 108 -1.92 1.12 -11.26
N GLU A 109 -0.88 0.29 -11.14
CA GLU A 109 0.28 0.57 -10.27
C GLU A 109 0.98 1.88 -10.67
N LEU A 110 1.23 2.08 -11.97
CA LEU A 110 1.81 3.33 -12.46
C LEU A 110 0.87 4.52 -12.19
N TYR A 111 -0.44 4.34 -12.35
CA TYR A 111 -1.41 5.41 -12.12
C TYR A 111 -1.39 5.81 -10.66
N ASP A 112 -1.42 4.84 -9.75
CA ASP A 112 -1.44 5.08 -8.31
C ASP A 112 -0.19 5.81 -7.85
N VAL A 113 0.99 5.35 -8.29
CA VAL A 113 2.25 6.02 -7.98
C VAL A 113 2.26 7.45 -8.53
N ALA A 114 1.90 7.65 -9.80
CA ALA A 114 1.84 8.99 -10.37
C ALA A 114 0.81 9.89 -9.66
N ALA A 115 -0.35 9.35 -9.31
CA ALA A 115 -1.41 10.07 -8.62
C ALA A 115 -0.95 10.51 -7.22
N ILE A 116 -0.34 9.62 -6.44
CA ILE A 116 0.23 9.94 -5.12
C ILE A 116 1.23 11.11 -5.24
N GLN A 117 2.20 10.99 -6.15
CA GLN A 117 3.23 12.04 -6.30
C GLN A 117 2.67 13.38 -6.78
N LEU A 118 1.52 13.37 -7.45
CA LEU A 118 0.81 14.57 -7.91
C LEU A 118 -0.25 15.07 -6.91
N GLY A 119 -0.44 14.42 -5.76
CA GLY A 119 -1.50 14.73 -4.81
C GLY A 119 -2.91 14.52 -5.40
N ARG A 120 -3.07 13.50 -6.25
CA ARG A 120 -4.30 13.17 -6.95
C ARG A 120 -4.91 11.86 -6.46
N PRO A 121 -6.23 11.67 -6.66
CA PRO A 121 -6.89 10.44 -6.29
C PRO A 121 -6.48 9.23 -7.17
N ARG A 122 -6.22 8.08 -6.54
CA ARG A 122 -5.74 6.78 -7.10
C ARG A 122 -6.75 6.00 -7.97
N HIS A 123 -6.30 5.10 -8.84
CA HIS A 123 -7.16 4.14 -9.55
C HIS A 123 -7.50 2.96 -8.60
N GLY A 124 -8.70 2.37 -8.72
CA GLY A 124 -8.91 1.01 -8.22
C GLY A 124 -8.96 0.75 -6.70
N GLY A 125 -9.18 1.76 -5.86
CA GLY A 125 -9.83 1.55 -4.56
C GLY A 125 -11.34 1.78 -4.72
N GLU A 126 -12.20 0.95 -4.14
CA GLU A 126 -13.57 1.38 -3.91
C GLU A 126 -13.52 2.63 -3.04
N ARG A 127 -13.75 3.78 -3.65
CA ARG A 127 -13.93 5.01 -2.92
C ARG A 127 -15.32 5.00 -2.37
N PHE A 128 -15.48 5.56 -1.19
CA PHE A 128 -16.76 5.74 -0.56
C PHE A 128 -16.71 7.06 0.19
N HIS A 129 -17.84 7.74 0.25
CA HIS A 129 -18.01 8.82 1.21
C HIS A 129 -18.84 8.32 2.37
N ILE A 130 -18.43 8.68 3.58
CA ILE A 130 -19.20 8.39 4.79
C ILE A 130 -19.88 9.67 5.23
N GLU A 131 -21.19 9.62 5.32
CA GLU A 131 -22.00 10.66 5.97
C GLU A 131 -22.31 10.21 7.40
N LEU A 132 -22.09 11.11 8.36
CA LEU A 132 -22.33 10.87 9.79
C LEU A 132 -23.63 11.53 10.22
N TYR A 133 -24.46 10.80 10.96
CA TYR A 133 -25.72 11.30 11.50
C TYR A 133 -25.82 11.03 12.99
N ALA A 134 -26.27 12.03 13.76
CA ALA A 134 -26.67 11.84 15.14
C ALA A 134 -28.08 11.24 15.18
N GLY A 135 -28.21 10.09 15.83
CA GLY A 135 -29.48 9.37 15.92
C GLY A 135 -29.41 7.93 15.40
N PRO A 136 -30.52 7.19 15.56
CA PRO A 136 -30.60 5.77 15.23
C PRO A 136 -30.69 5.48 13.72
N ASP A 137 -30.86 6.51 12.88
CA ASP A 137 -30.97 6.41 11.43
C ASP A 137 -30.34 7.63 10.70
N ALA A 138 -30.30 7.56 9.37
CA ALA A 138 -29.75 8.60 8.50
C ALA A 138 -30.73 9.75 8.20
N SER A 139 -31.83 9.88 8.95
CA SER A 139 -32.76 11.01 8.88
C SER A 139 -32.48 12.10 9.92
N GLY A 140 -31.58 11.82 10.88
CA GLY A 140 -31.17 12.72 11.94
C GLY A 140 -30.29 13.89 11.48
N GLU A 141 -29.75 14.63 12.44
CA GLU A 141 -28.84 15.74 12.17
C GLU A 141 -27.51 15.21 11.62
N ARG A 142 -27.12 15.70 10.43
CA ARG A 142 -25.82 15.38 9.84
C ARG A 142 -24.72 16.09 10.61
N LEU A 143 -23.75 15.31 11.09
CA LEU A 143 -22.61 15.81 11.84
C LEU A 143 -21.52 16.34 10.91
N ASP A 144 -20.85 17.41 11.33
CA ASP A 144 -19.62 17.89 10.68
C ASP A 144 -18.43 17.11 11.26
N GLY A 145 -18.11 15.99 10.63
CA GLY A 145 -17.01 15.14 11.05
C GLY A 145 -16.52 14.19 9.96
N ASN A 146 -15.36 13.59 10.22
CA ASN A 146 -14.71 12.63 9.34
C ASN A 146 -14.47 11.32 10.08
N VAL A 147 -14.69 10.20 9.39
CA VAL A 147 -14.18 8.90 9.83
C VAL A 147 -12.68 8.87 9.59
N THR A 148 -11.91 8.61 10.64
CA THR A 148 -10.45 8.46 10.57
C THR A 148 -10.04 7.00 10.55
N ASN A 149 -10.92 6.10 10.99
CA ASN A 149 -10.72 4.66 10.92
C ASN A 149 -12.07 3.93 10.85
N LEU A 150 -12.13 2.91 10.01
CA LEU A 150 -13.26 2.01 9.87
C LEU A 150 -12.76 0.58 10.14
N SER A 151 -13.40 -0.13 11.07
CA SER A 151 -13.25 -1.57 11.32
C SER A 151 -14.58 -2.30 11.03
N VAL A 152 -14.59 -3.63 11.14
CA VAL A 152 -15.84 -4.42 11.04
C VAL A 152 -16.75 -4.24 12.25
N ASP A 153 -16.21 -3.84 13.40
CA ASP A 153 -16.96 -3.76 14.66
C ASP A 153 -17.20 -2.32 15.11
N GLY A 154 -16.60 -1.34 14.44
CA GLY A 154 -16.73 0.05 14.83
C GLY A 154 -15.92 1.01 13.99
N THR A 155 -15.88 2.24 14.45
CA THR A 155 -15.21 3.34 13.76
C THR A 155 -14.68 4.34 14.76
N ARG A 156 -13.61 5.02 14.36
CA ARG A 156 -13.17 6.26 15.01
C ARG A 156 -13.51 7.42 14.10
N LEU A 157 -14.10 8.45 14.68
CA LEU A 157 -14.47 9.68 13.98
C LEU A 157 -14.02 10.91 14.74
N VAL A 158 -13.86 12.00 14.00
CA VAL A 158 -13.55 13.33 14.54
C VAL A 158 -14.63 14.29 14.06
N CYS A 159 -15.43 14.82 14.97
CA CYS A 159 -16.51 15.76 14.67
C CYS A 159 -16.36 17.07 15.45
N LYS A 160 -17.03 18.13 15.00
CA LYS A 160 -17.11 19.39 15.75
C LYS A 160 -18.05 19.29 16.94
N ASP A 161 -19.06 18.45 16.82
CA ASP A 161 -20.12 18.30 17.80
C ASP A 161 -19.66 17.49 19.01
N ALA A 162 -20.05 17.93 20.20
CA ALA A 162 -19.83 17.16 21.42
C ALA A 162 -20.81 15.97 21.46
N LEU A 163 -20.27 14.76 21.48
CA LEU A 163 -21.05 13.53 21.58
C LEU A 163 -20.88 12.90 22.96
N ALA A 164 -22.00 12.46 23.56
CA ALA A 164 -22.01 11.77 24.83
C ALA A 164 -21.77 10.26 24.64
N GLU A 165 -21.16 9.62 25.64
CA GLU A 165 -21.09 8.16 25.69
C GLU A 165 -22.50 7.56 25.71
N GLY A 166 -22.71 6.50 24.93
CA GLY A 166 -24.01 5.87 24.70
C GLY A 166 -24.89 6.55 23.65
N ALA A 167 -24.49 7.71 23.12
CA ALA A 167 -25.29 8.38 22.09
C ALA A 167 -25.38 7.53 20.80
N PRO A 168 -26.57 7.43 20.18
CA PRO A 168 -26.73 6.72 18.93
C PRO A 168 -26.14 7.51 17.76
N LEU A 169 -25.49 6.79 16.85
CA LEU A 169 -24.92 7.31 15.62
C LEU A 169 -25.34 6.45 14.44
N THR A 170 -25.39 7.05 13.26
CA THR A 170 -25.57 6.32 12.01
C THR A 170 -24.54 6.76 10.99
N LEU A 171 -23.89 5.79 10.37
CA LEU A 171 -22.99 5.97 9.25
C LEU A 171 -23.72 5.57 7.97
N LYS A 172 -23.73 6.47 7.00
CA LYS A 172 -24.17 6.17 5.64
C LYS A 172 -22.94 6.12 4.76
N ILE A 173 -22.53 4.92 4.40
CA ILE A 173 -21.37 4.63 3.59
C ILE A 173 -21.84 4.50 2.14
N VAL A 174 -21.43 5.44 1.31
CA VAL A 174 -21.89 5.53 -0.07
C VAL A 174 -20.71 5.27 -0.99
N PRO A 175 -20.65 4.11 -1.66
CA PRO A 175 -19.64 3.84 -2.67
C PRO A 175 -19.70 4.87 -3.79
N GLU A 176 -18.55 5.38 -4.21
CA GLU A 176 -18.43 6.11 -5.46
C GLU A 176 -18.66 5.13 -6.61
N ALA A 177 -19.61 5.43 -7.49
CA ALA A 177 -19.95 4.56 -8.60
C ALA A 177 -18.71 4.29 -9.47
N GLY A 178 -18.31 3.02 -9.57
CA GLY A 178 -17.40 2.56 -10.61
C GLY A 178 -18.08 2.54 -11.99
N PRO A 179 -17.40 2.04 -13.04
CA PRO A 179 -17.96 1.96 -14.41
C PRO A 179 -19.23 1.09 -14.58
N GLY A 180 -19.83 0.58 -13.50
CA GLY A 180 -20.96 -0.35 -13.47
C GLY A 180 -22.29 0.19 -12.93
N GLY A 181 -22.40 1.49 -12.60
CA GLY A 181 -23.65 2.10 -12.13
C GLY A 181 -23.74 2.33 -10.62
N ALA A 182 -24.84 2.95 -10.18
CA ALA A 182 -25.05 3.38 -8.79
C ALA A 182 -25.17 2.18 -7.84
N VAL A 183 -24.34 2.14 -6.80
CA VAL A 183 -24.41 1.16 -5.71
C VAL A 183 -25.29 1.74 -4.59
N GLU A 184 -26.16 0.91 -4.00
CA GLU A 184 -26.95 1.35 -2.85
C GLU A 184 -26.04 1.68 -1.65
N PRO A 185 -26.33 2.77 -0.92
CA PRO A 185 -25.55 3.15 0.24
C PRO A 185 -25.79 2.18 1.40
N LEU A 186 -24.71 1.78 2.06
CA LEU A 186 -24.77 0.97 3.27
C LEU A 186 -25.08 1.86 4.48
N ILE A 187 -26.09 1.49 5.26
CA ILE A 187 -26.46 2.18 6.50
C ILE A 187 -26.01 1.33 7.69
N VAL A 188 -25.09 1.86 8.49
CA VAL A 188 -24.55 1.19 9.67
C VAL A 188 -24.95 1.97 10.92
N ARG A 189 -25.69 1.31 11.82
CA ARG A 189 -26.02 1.87 13.13
C ARG A 189 -24.84 1.69 14.07
N ALA A 190 -24.61 2.67 14.93
CA ALA A 190 -23.52 2.68 15.87
C ALA A 190 -23.92 3.32 17.20
N LYS A 191 -23.11 3.08 18.23
CA LYS A 191 -23.25 3.69 19.56
C LYS A 191 -21.89 4.24 19.97
N VAL A 192 -21.88 5.47 20.48
CA VAL A 192 -20.67 6.05 21.08
C VAL A 192 -20.25 5.21 22.29
N VAL A 193 -19.03 4.70 22.29
CA VAL A 193 -18.44 3.96 23.43
C VAL A 193 -17.46 4.81 24.23
N TRP A 194 -16.90 5.86 23.62
CA TRP A 194 -16.15 6.90 24.31
C TRP A 194 -16.07 8.16 23.45
N ALA A 195 -15.91 9.33 24.08
CA ALA A 195 -15.71 10.61 23.41
C ALA A 195 -14.75 11.50 24.19
N GLN A 196 -13.81 12.13 23.50
CA GLN A 196 -12.79 12.99 24.10
C GLN A 196 -12.58 14.29 23.31
N PRO A 197 -12.58 15.46 23.96
CA PRO A 197 -12.22 16.72 23.32
C PRO A 197 -10.75 16.75 22.89
N ARG A 198 -10.46 17.24 21.68
CA ARG A 198 -9.10 17.47 21.17
C ARG A 198 -9.09 18.63 20.18
N ASP A 199 -8.28 19.65 20.43
CA ASP A 199 -8.05 20.80 19.53
C ASP A 199 -9.33 21.47 18.99
N GLY A 200 -10.32 21.68 19.87
CA GLY A 200 -11.61 22.29 19.50
C GLY A 200 -12.55 21.38 18.70
N ARG A 201 -12.24 20.08 18.62
CA ARG A 201 -13.10 19.02 18.09
C ARG A 201 -13.34 17.93 19.14
N THR A 202 -14.17 16.96 18.82
CA THR A 202 -14.39 15.75 19.61
C THR A 202 -13.95 14.53 18.80
N VAL A 203 -13.06 13.74 19.39
CA VAL A 203 -12.66 12.42 18.91
C VAL A 203 -13.57 11.40 19.56
N VAL A 204 -14.16 10.52 18.76
CA VAL A 204 -15.19 9.60 19.21
C VAL A 204 -14.88 8.19 18.72
N GLY A 205 -14.96 7.23 19.64
CA GLY A 205 -15.04 5.81 19.30
C GLY A 205 -16.50 5.38 19.28
N ALA A 206 -16.92 4.76 18.18
CA ALA A 206 -18.27 4.22 18.03
C ALA A 206 -18.22 2.73 17.68
N GLU A 207 -19.06 1.95 18.35
CA GLU A 207 -19.26 0.52 18.13
C GLU A 207 -20.44 0.30 17.19
N PHE A 208 -20.32 -0.58 16.20
CA PHE A 208 -21.40 -0.91 15.28
C PHE A 208 -22.43 -1.85 15.91
N LEU A 209 -23.69 -1.63 15.58
CA LEU A 209 -24.84 -2.38 16.10
C LEU A 209 -25.49 -3.16 14.96
N GLU A 210 -25.75 -4.46 15.20
CA GLU A 210 -26.62 -5.30 14.34
C GLU A 210 -26.22 -5.29 12.84
N LEU A 211 -24.96 -5.61 12.54
CA LEU A 211 -24.50 -5.78 11.16
C LEU A 211 -25.04 -7.08 10.55
N ASP A 212 -25.70 -6.98 9.39
CA ASP A 212 -25.99 -8.13 8.54
C ASP A 212 -24.72 -8.60 7.79
N ASP A 213 -24.80 -9.79 7.17
CA ASP A 213 -23.64 -10.40 6.51
C ASP A 213 -23.12 -9.54 5.34
N ALA A 214 -24.02 -8.85 4.63
CA ALA A 214 -23.66 -7.97 3.52
C ALA A 214 -22.92 -6.72 4.00
N ALA A 215 -23.38 -6.11 5.09
CA ALA A 215 -22.74 -4.98 5.76
C ALA A 215 -21.37 -5.38 6.32
N ARG A 216 -21.26 -6.56 6.92
CA ARG A 216 -20.00 -7.09 7.44
C ARG A 216 -19.00 -7.37 6.32
N GLU A 217 -19.43 -7.99 5.23
CA GLU A 217 -18.59 -8.25 4.06
C GLU A 217 -18.10 -6.94 3.43
N MET A 218 -19.01 -5.97 3.27
CA MET A 218 -18.67 -4.65 2.75
C MET A 218 -17.71 -3.91 3.67
N LEU A 219 -18.00 -3.80 4.96
CA LEU A 219 -17.09 -3.18 5.93
C LEU A 219 -15.72 -3.89 5.91
N ALA A 220 -15.67 -5.22 5.93
CA ALA A 220 -14.40 -5.95 5.87
C ALA A 220 -13.54 -5.61 4.63
N ARG A 221 -14.17 -5.18 3.52
CA ARG A 221 -13.49 -4.68 2.32
C ARG A 221 -13.01 -3.23 2.45
N LEU A 222 -13.62 -2.43 3.33
CA LEU A 222 -13.30 -1.02 3.55
C LEU A 222 -12.31 -0.77 4.71
N THR A 223 -12.04 -1.79 5.53
CA THR A 223 -11.26 -1.65 6.77
C THR A 223 -9.80 -1.99 6.52
N GLN A 224 -8.86 -1.17 7.02
CA GLN A 224 -7.41 -1.39 6.81
C GLN A 224 -6.84 -2.51 7.69
N TRP A 225 -7.53 -2.89 8.76
CA TRP A 225 -7.15 -4.03 9.59
C TRP A 225 -8.32 -4.62 10.37
N GLU A 226 -8.12 -5.85 10.83
CA GLU A 226 -9.02 -6.60 11.70
C GLU A 226 -8.19 -7.28 12.80
N ILE A 227 -8.61 -7.18 14.06
CA ILE A 227 -7.92 -7.79 15.20
C ILE A 227 -8.77 -8.94 15.71
N VAL A 228 -8.19 -10.14 15.72
CA VAL A 228 -8.84 -11.38 16.15
C VAL A 228 -7.99 -12.03 17.24
N GLY A 229 -8.54 -12.24 18.44
CA GLY A 229 -7.83 -12.95 19.51
C GLY A 229 -8.04 -12.35 20.89
N ASP A 230 -7.24 -12.80 21.87
CA ASP A 230 -7.23 -12.28 23.24
C ASP A 230 -5.89 -11.61 23.56
N THR A 231 -5.76 -11.03 24.76
CA THR A 231 -4.58 -10.25 25.18
C THR A 231 -3.26 -11.04 25.23
N SER A 232 -3.27 -12.38 25.13
CA SER A 232 -2.06 -13.21 25.17
C SER A 232 -1.47 -13.47 23.79
N ARG A 233 -2.33 -13.62 22.79
CA ARG A 233 -1.97 -13.84 21.39
C ARG A 233 -3.04 -13.22 20.49
N ILE A 234 -2.67 -12.13 19.84
CA ILE A 234 -3.55 -11.43 18.90
C ILE A 234 -3.14 -11.76 17.47
N ARG A 235 -4.12 -11.97 16.60
CA ARG A 235 -3.93 -11.98 15.15
C ARG A 235 -4.40 -10.64 14.61
N VAL A 236 -3.56 -10.00 13.80
CA VAL A 236 -3.87 -8.72 13.16
C VAL A 236 -3.86 -8.93 11.66
N VAL A 237 -5.04 -8.95 11.05
CA VAL A 237 -5.18 -9.04 9.60
C VAL A 237 -5.04 -7.64 9.01
N LEU A 238 -4.02 -7.41 8.21
CA LEU A 238 -3.76 -6.14 7.53
C LEU A 238 -4.27 -6.20 6.09
N LYS A 239 -4.96 -5.13 5.68
CA LYS A 239 -5.69 -5.07 4.42
C LYS A 239 -5.43 -3.75 3.70
N GLY A 240 -5.51 -3.79 2.38
CA GLY A 240 -5.44 -2.59 1.55
C GLY A 240 -4.02 -2.12 1.33
N ASP A 241 -3.84 -0.80 1.26
CA ASP A 241 -2.59 -0.20 0.81
C ASP A 241 -1.94 0.58 1.94
N PHE A 242 -0.63 0.43 2.09
CA PHE A 242 0.15 1.21 3.04
C PHE A 242 0.74 2.41 2.30
N THR A 243 0.21 3.58 2.63
CA THR A 243 0.54 4.85 1.99
C THR A 243 0.75 5.93 3.05
N GLU A 244 1.00 7.17 2.63
CA GLU A 244 1.05 8.33 3.52
C GLU A 244 -0.25 8.60 4.28
N ALA A 245 -1.38 8.08 3.80
CA ALA A 245 -2.67 8.18 4.48
C ALA A 245 -2.86 7.09 5.55
N THR A 246 -1.97 6.10 5.61
CA THR A 246 -2.06 4.98 6.55
C THR A 246 -1.43 5.37 7.88
N SER A 247 -2.21 5.31 8.96
CA SER A 247 -1.76 5.61 10.32
C SER A 247 -1.94 4.39 11.21
N PHE A 248 -0.84 3.77 11.63
CA PHE A 248 -0.87 2.58 12.47
C PHE A 248 -0.96 2.88 13.97
N ASP A 249 -0.92 4.15 14.38
CA ASP A 249 -0.99 4.59 15.79
C ASP A 249 -2.19 3.98 16.54
N GLU A 250 -3.29 3.73 15.83
CA GLU A 250 -4.51 3.19 16.41
C GLU A 250 -4.41 1.70 16.75
N LEU A 251 -3.44 0.98 16.17
CA LEU A 251 -3.14 -0.40 16.56
C LEU A 251 -2.34 -0.46 17.87
N LEU A 252 -1.54 0.57 18.18
CA LEU A 252 -0.60 0.57 19.32
C LEU A 252 -1.23 0.13 20.65
N PRO A 253 -2.44 0.59 21.04
CA PRO A 253 -3.05 0.18 22.31
C PRO A 253 -3.40 -1.32 22.37
N SER A 254 -3.65 -1.93 21.22
CA SER A 254 -3.99 -3.36 21.08
C SER A 254 -2.75 -4.24 20.91
N MET A 255 -1.58 -3.66 20.59
CA MET A 255 -0.34 -4.40 20.30
C MET A 255 0.39 -4.85 21.57
N VAL A 256 -0.25 -5.72 22.34
CA VAL A 256 0.29 -6.27 23.59
C VAL A 256 0.47 -7.78 23.48
N GLY A 257 1.53 -8.32 24.07
CA GLY A 257 1.79 -9.76 24.06
C GLY A 257 2.42 -10.24 22.75
N ARG A 258 2.02 -11.43 22.27
CA ARG A 258 2.48 -11.96 20.99
C ARG A 258 1.50 -11.60 19.87
N VAL A 259 2.03 -11.20 18.71
CA VAL A 259 1.23 -10.73 17.58
C VAL A 259 1.51 -11.58 16.34
N ASP A 260 0.47 -12.12 15.72
CA ASP A 260 0.53 -12.77 14.41
C ASP A 260 -0.05 -11.80 13.37
N PHE A 261 0.79 -11.21 12.53
CA PHE A 261 0.35 -10.33 11.44
C PHE A 261 -0.02 -11.19 10.22
N ASP A 262 -1.28 -11.14 9.80
CA ASP A 262 -1.72 -11.71 8.53
C ASP A 262 -1.68 -10.62 7.46
N MET A 263 -0.87 -10.86 6.44
CA MET A 263 -0.48 -9.89 5.43
C MET A 263 -1.09 -10.20 4.05
N ALA A 264 -1.96 -11.19 3.95
CA ALA A 264 -2.46 -11.70 2.66
C ALA A 264 -3.21 -10.64 1.85
N GLN A 265 -3.82 -9.67 2.53
CA GLN A 265 -4.68 -8.66 1.93
C GLN A 265 -3.99 -7.31 1.76
N VAL A 266 -2.69 -7.21 2.05
CA VAL A 266 -1.89 -6.02 1.74
C VAL A 266 -1.62 -6.01 0.24
N ARG A 267 -2.22 -5.06 -0.47
CA ARG A 267 -2.17 -4.99 -1.95
C ARG A 267 -1.04 -4.11 -2.47
N TYR A 268 -0.58 -3.16 -1.65
CA TYR A 268 0.44 -2.20 -2.07
C TYR A 268 1.12 -1.54 -0.86
N MET A 269 2.41 -1.21 -1.00
CA MET A 269 3.20 -0.52 0.02
C MET A 269 4.12 0.49 -0.68
N ASN A 270 3.93 1.76 -0.38
CA ASN A 270 4.75 2.86 -0.90
C ASN A 270 5.83 3.26 0.12
N SER A 271 6.78 4.11 -0.26
CA SER A 271 7.91 4.49 0.61
C SER A 271 7.47 5.18 1.92
N LEU A 272 6.37 5.95 1.90
CA LEU A 272 5.82 6.63 3.08
C LEU A 272 5.10 5.66 4.01
N GLY A 273 4.31 4.74 3.46
CA GLY A 273 3.61 3.68 4.18
C GLY A 273 4.57 2.67 4.80
N VAL A 274 5.64 2.31 4.09
CA VAL A 274 6.75 1.50 4.63
C VAL A 274 7.37 2.19 5.84
N ARG A 275 7.69 3.49 5.74
CA ARG A 275 8.25 4.24 6.88
C ARG A 275 7.30 4.27 8.07
N ALA A 276 6.01 4.55 7.85
CA ALA A 276 4.99 4.54 8.90
C ALA A 276 4.87 3.15 9.55
N TRP A 277 4.88 2.09 8.75
CA TRP A 277 4.86 0.70 9.20
C TRP A 277 6.07 0.35 10.07
N CYS A 278 7.28 0.65 9.59
CA CYS A 278 8.52 0.41 10.33
C CYS A 278 8.56 1.20 11.65
N GLN A 279 8.09 2.45 11.64
CA GLN A 279 7.98 3.27 12.85
C GLN A 279 7.01 2.65 13.85
N PHE A 280 5.84 2.20 13.39
CA PHE A 280 4.87 1.50 14.22
C PHE A 280 5.45 0.25 14.88
N LEU A 281 6.14 -0.62 14.13
CA LEU A 281 6.76 -1.82 14.72
C LEU A 281 7.82 -1.48 15.79
N LYS A 282 8.50 -0.35 15.66
CA LYS A 282 9.48 0.14 16.64
C LYS A 282 8.81 0.68 17.91
N GLU A 283 7.67 1.33 17.78
CA GLU A 283 6.93 1.94 18.89
C GLU A 283 5.99 0.97 19.61
N ALA A 284 5.49 -0.04 18.91
CA ALA A 284 4.51 -0.99 19.43
C ALA A 284 5.12 -1.82 20.58
N PRO A 285 4.47 -1.88 21.77
CA PRO A 285 4.95 -2.60 22.95
C PRO A 285 4.74 -4.12 22.85
N ILE A 286 5.10 -4.69 21.70
CA ILE A 286 4.93 -6.10 21.36
C ILE A 286 6.02 -6.93 22.05
N GLN A 287 5.69 -8.10 22.59
CA GLN A 287 6.70 -9.00 23.17
C GLN A 287 7.44 -9.78 22.08
N GLY A 288 6.73 -10.18 21.03
CA GLY A 288 7.26 -10.77 19.81
C GLY A 288 6.18 -10.89 18.75
N TYR A 289 6.57 -10.92 17.48
CA TYR A 289 5.62 -11.00 16.37
C TYR A 289 6.12 -11.85 15.21
N GLU A 290 5.18 -12.46 14.51
CA GLU A 290 5.40 -13.28 13.32
C GLU A 290 4.45 -12.84 12.20
N PHE A 291 4.93 -12.93 10.95
CA PHE A 291 4.16 -12.62 9.77
C PHE A 291 3.70 -13.88 9.05
N HIS A 292 2.43 -13.91 8.67
CA HIS A 292 1.80 -15.00 7.96
C HIS A 292 1.20 -14.50 6.64
N ALA A 293 1.25 -15.37 5.63
CA ALA A 293 0.68 -15.12 4.32
C ALA A 293 1.11 -13.77 3.71
N CYS A 294 2.38 -13.40 3.85
CA CYS A 294 2.93 -12.16 3.30
C CYS A 294 2.66 -12.04 1.80
N SER A 295 1.92 -11.02 1.39
CA SER A 295 1.67 -10.74 -0.02
C SER A 295 2.95 -10.40 -0.77
N VAL A 296 2.95 -10.56 -2.09
CA VAL A 296 4.10 -10.20 -2.94
C VAL A 296 4.54 -8.74 -2.71
N PRO A 297 3.65 -7.72 -2.64
CA PRO A 297 4.03 -6.35 -2.30
C PRO A 297 4.78 -6.22 -0.97
N PHE A 298 4.34 -6.93 0.08
CA PHE A 298 5.04 -6.92 1.37
C PHE A 298 6.42 -7.56 1.25
N VAL A 299 6.51 -8.73 0.61
CA VAL A 299 7.78 -9.45 0.44
C VAL A 299 8.78 -8.61 -0.33
N LEU A 300 8.37 -7.96 -1.42
CA LEU A 300 9.26 -7.10 -2.19
C LEU A 300 9.83 -5.95 -1.35
N GLN A 301 9.02 -5.31 -0.50
CA GLN A 301 9.51 -4.29 0.43
C GLN A 301 10.43 -4.88 1.51
N ALA A 302 10.06 -6.03 2.08
CA ALA A 302 10.86 -6.72 3.09
C ALA A 302 12.23 -7.17 2.58
N SER A 303 12.33 -7.55 1.32
CA SER A 303 13.59 -7.93 0.68
C SER A 303 14.52 -6.74 0.38
N MET A 304 13.98 -5.51 0.37
CA MET A 304 14.76 -4.29 0.14
C MET A 304 15.05 -3.51 1.42
N VAL A 305 14.16 -3.57 2.41
CA VAL A 305 14.19 -2.79 3.64
C VAL A 305 14.04 -3.73 4.84
N GLU A 306 15.16 -4.01 5.49
CA GLU A 306 15.24 -4.91 6.66
C GLU A 306 14.25 -4.55 7.78
N ASP A 307 14.07 -3.25 8.02
CA ASP A 307 13.16 -2.72 9.04
C ASP A 307 11.67 -3.07 8.81
N VAL A 308 11.27 -3.51 7.60
CA VAL A 308 9.88 -3.90 7.30
C VAL A 308 9.47 -5.13 8.10
N VAL A 309 10.38 -6.07 8.29
CA VAL A 309 10.19 -7.23 9.19
C VAL A 309 10.66 -6.86 10.61
N GLY A 310 11.67 -6.00 10.73
CA GLY A 310 12.24 -5.59 12.01
C GLY A 310 12.75 -6.80 12.79
N ARG A 311 12.37 -6.93 14.06
CA ARG A 311 12.77 -8.07 14.91
C ARG A 311 11.84 -9.30 14.82
N GLY A 312 10.88 -9.29 13.91
CA GLY A 312 9.92 -10.38 13.72
C GLY A 312 10.47 -11.52 12.87
N THR A 313 9.64 -12.52 12.66
CA THR A 313 9.91 -13.62 11.70
C THR A 313 8.81 -13.67 10.65
N VAL A 314 9.14 -14.13 9.44
CA VAL A 314 8.13 -14.45 8.42
C VAL A 314 7.94 -15.96 8.41
N ALA A 315 6.75 -16.45 8.73
CA ALA A 315 6.42 -17.88 8.67
C ALA A 315 6.03 -18.34 7.26
N SER A 316 5.28 -17.50 6.55
CA SER A 316 4.75 -17.83 5.22
C SER A 316 4.53 -16.59 4.37
N PHE A 317 4.64 -16.77 3.06
CA PHE A 317 4.62 -15.68 2.10
C PHE A 317 4.25 -16.17 0.70
N PHE A 318 3.64 -15.31 -0.10
CA PHE A 318 3.32 -15.57 -1.50
C PHE A 318 4.54 -15.31 -2.37
N ALA A 319 4.72 -16.12 -3.41
CA ALA A 319 5.81 -16.08 -4.37
C ALA A 319 5.25 -16.13 -5.79
N PRO A 320 5.72 -15.27 -6.72
CA PRO A 320 5.21 -15.25 -8.09
C PRO A 320 5.77 -16.41 -8.91
N TYR A 321 4.92 -17.04 -9.72
CA TYR A 321 5.27 -18.11 -10.64
C TYR A 321 4.68 -17.84 -12.03
N HIS A 322 5.40 -18.27 -13.05
CA HIS A 322 5.03 -18.16 -14.46
C HIS A 322 5.16 -19.51 -15.15
N CYS A 323 4.28 -19.79 -16.12
CA CYS A 323 4.38 -20.96 -16.98
C CYS A 323 4.82 -20.54 -18.38
N GLU A 324 6.04 -20.89 -18.77
CA GLU A 324 6.58 -20.60 -20.10
C GLU A 324 5.79 -21.23 -21.25
N ALA A 325 5.05 -22.30 -21.00
CA ALA A 325 4.32 -23.03 -22.04
C ALA A 325 2.98 -22.37 -22.43
N CYS A 326 2.28 -21.73 -21.49
CA CYS A 326 0.95 -21.18 -21.72
C CYS A 326 0.77 -19.74 -21.20
N ASP A 327 1.86 -19.12 -20.76
CA ASP A 327 1.93 -17.75 -20.23
C ASP A 327 1.04 -17.50 -19.00
N HIS A 328 0.68 -18.58 -18.29
CA HIS A 328 -0.08 -18.46 -17.05
C HIS A 328 0.80 -17.97 -15.91
N GLN A 329 0.38 -16.89 -15.25
CA GLN A 329 0.97 -16.43 -14.00
C GLN A 329 0.06 -16.72 -12.81
N GLU A 330 0.67 -17.02 -11.66
CA GLU A 330 -0.02 -17.17 -10.38
C GLU A 330 0.92 -16.94 -9.19
N GLU A 331 0.34 -16.71 -8.01
CA GLU A 331 1.07 -16.63 -6.75
C GLU A 331 0.91 -17.92 -5.95
N ARG A 332 2.02 -18.41 -5.37
CA ARG A 332 2.04 -19.62 -4.54
C ARG A 332 2.43 -19.26 -3.12
N LEU A 333 1.63 -19.70 -2.15
CA LEU A 333 1.97 -19.59 -0.74
C LEU A 333 3.09 -20.58 -0.40
N LEU A 334 4.23 -20.06 0.04
CA LEU A 334 5.39 -20.81 0.50
C LEU A 334 5.51 -20.72 2.03
N GLN A 335 6.16 -21.73 2.61
CA GLN A 335 6.53 -21.74 4.03
C GLN A 335 8.02 -21.44 4.13
N SER A 336 8.40 -20.47 4.97
CA SER A 336 9.80 -20.06 5.16
C SER A 336 10.68 -21.22 5.58
N ALA A 337 10.20 -22.08 6.50
CA ALA A 337 10.93 -23.26 6.93
C ALA A 337 11.26 -24.23 5.78
N THR A 338 10.34 -24.38 4.80
CA THR A 338 10.56 -25.24 3.63
C THR A 338 11.61 -24.65 2.71
N VAL A 339 11.54 -23.34 2.44
CA VAL A 339 12.49 -22.64 1.57
C VAL A 339 13.89 -22.60 2.21
N LEU A 340 13.99 -22.35 3.51
CA LEU A 340 15.24 -22.42 4.28
C LEU A 340 15.86 -23.82 4.26
N ALA A 341 15.05 -24.87 4.48
CA ALA A 341 15.52 -26.26 4.42
C ALA A 341 16.01 -26.66 3.01
N ALA A 342 15.51 -26.00 1.97
CA ALA A 342 15.94 -26.18 0.58
C ALA A 342 17.16 -25.32 0.20
N GLY A 343 17.76 -24.58 1.15
CA GLY A 343 18.90 -23.70 0.85
C GLY A 343 18.51 -22.47 0.02
N LEU A 344 17.29 -21.95 0.22
CA LEU A 344 16.70 -20.83 -0.53
C LEU A 344 16.43 -21.11 -2.01
N GLU A 345 16.33 -22.38 -2.39
CA GLU A 345 15.85 -22.76 -3.71
C GLU A 345 14.31 -22.73 -3.78
N PRO A 346 13.72 -22.10 -4.80
CA PRO A 346 12.27 -22.03 -4.93
C PRO A 346 11.69 -23.41 -5.28
N PRO A 347 10.56 -23.83 -4.68
CA PRO A 347 9.89 -25.07 -5.07
C PRO A 347 9.41 -25.03 -6.52
N VAL A 348 9.34 -26.20 -7.15
CA VAL A 348 8.78 -26.36 -8.50
C VAL A 348 7.33 -26.84 -8.41
N PHE A 349 6.46 -26.25 -9.22
CA PHE A 349 5.04 -26.60 -9.28
C PHE A 349 4.60 -26.97 -10.70
N THR A 350 3.45 -27.63 -10.80
CA THR A 350 2.80 -27.95 -12.07
C THR A 350 1.75 -26.89 -12.40
N CYS A 351 1.78 -26.40 -13.64
CA CYS A 351 0.82 -25.43 -14.15
C CYS A 351 -0.60 -26.03 -14.19
N PRO A 352 -1.60 -25.39 -13.57
CA PRO A 352 -2.96 -25.90 -13.55
C PRO A 352 -3.67 -25.81 -14.92
N LYS A 353 -3.18 -24.99 -15.86
CA LYS A 353 -3.82 -24.79 -17.17
C LYS A 353 -3.37 -25.79 -18.24
N CYS A 354 -2.07 -26.07 -18.32
CA CYS A 354 -1.51 -26.88 -19.40
C CYS A 354 -0.71 -28.08 -18.89
N SER A 355 -0.67 -28.30 -17.57
CA SER A 355 0.16 -29.33 -16.92
C SER A 355 1.67 -29.21 -17.18
N GLY A 356 2.12 -28.06 -17.71
CA GLY A 356 3.53 -27.72 -17.86
C GLY A 356 4.17 -27.38 -16.52
N GLN A 357 5.43 -26.98 -16.52
CA GLN A 357 6.13 -26.55 -15.31
C GLN A 357 5.85 -25.06 -15.03
N LEU A 358 5.65 -24.73 -13.75
CA LEU A 358 5.71 -23.37 -13.25
C LEU A 358 7.15 -23.08 -12.82
N THR A 359 7.72 -22.01 -13.35
CA THR A 359 9.00 -21.47 -12.97
C THR A 359 8.79 -20.27 -12.05
N PHE A 360 9.66 -20.14 -11.07
CA PHE A 360 9.64 -18.99 -10.16
C PHE A 360 9.92 -17.71 -10.97
N ASP A 361 9.05 -16.71 -10.85
CA ASP A 361 9.07 -15.49 -11.68
C ASP A 361 9.78 -14.32 -10.97
N ASP A 362 10.90 -14.64 -10.29
CA ASP A 362 11.79 -13.68 -9.64
C ASP A 362 13.21 -14.28 -9.50
N LEU A 363 14.14 -13.55 -8.89
CA LEU A 363 15.44 -14.06 -8.45
C LEU A 363 15.36 -14.57 -7.01
N PRO A 364 15.61 -15.88 -6.75
CA PRO A 364 15.54 -16.45 -5.42
C PRO A 364 16.39 -15.71 -4.38
N GLU A 365 17.63 -15.37 -4.73
CA GLU A 365 18.57 -14.67 -3.84
C GLU A 365 18.09 -13.28 -3.42
N ARG A 366 17.24 -12.65 -4.23
CA ARG A 366 16.63 -11.35 -3.94
C ARG A 366 15.32 -11.52 -3.21
N TYR A 367 14.44 -12.35 -3.77
CA TYR A 367 13.09 -12.49 -3.26
C TYR A 367 13.07 -13.08 -1.87
N PHE A 368 14.00 -13.97 -1.54
CA PHE A 368 14.14 -14.58 -0.22
C PHE A 368 15.12 -13.84 0.70
N ALA A 369 15.61 -12.65 0.32
CA ALA A 369 16.57 -11.90 1.13
C ALA A 369 16.08 -11.61 2.55
N PHE A 370 14.76 -11.41 2.72
CA PHE A 370 14.12 -11.22 4.04
C PHE A 370 14.19 -12.46 4.96
N LEU A 371 14.57 -13.64 4.45
CA LEU A 371 14.75 -14.86 5.23
C LEU A 371 16.18 -14.99 5.79
N HIS A 372 17.11 -14.16 5.35
CA HIS A 372 18.45 -14.09 5.93
C HIS A 372 18.38 -13.28 7.23
N GLN A 373 18.43 -13.99 8.37
CA GLN A 373 18.80 -13.37 9.63
C GLN A 373 20.33 -13.46 9.73
N ASP A 374 21.00 -12.32 9.63
CA ASP A 374 22.40 -12.22 10.07
C ASP A 374 22.40 -12.47 11.59
N ASP A 375 23.08 -13.54 12.04
CA ASP A 375 23.34 -13.86 13.45
C ASP A 375 24.23 -12.79 14.14
#